data_AF-A0A5J4QH21-F1
#
_entry.id   AF-A0A5J4QH21-F1
#
_cell.length_a   1.000
_cell.length_b   1.000
_cell.length_c   1.000
_cell.angle_alpha   90.00
_cell.angle_beta   90.00
_cell.angle_gamma   90.00
#
_symmetry.space_group_name_H-M   'P 1'
#
loop_
_entity.id
_entity.type
_entity.pdbx_description
1 polymer ?
#
loop_
_entity_poly.entity_id
_entity_poly.type
_entity_poly.pdbx_seq_one_letter_code
_entity_poly.pdbx_strand_id
1 'polypeptide(L)'
;NAPIESDLKDSIVVRDTALFAVKTIEVNTPYLQINGIIENNHLSENIHLPVHLLQAVWVEPKHKFLWWQWGVKAIHQTISSDNPYVEIKYSEVIEIQE
;
A
#
# COMPACT_ATOMS: atom_id res chain seq x y z
N ASN A 1 -5.52 6.20 -7.32
CA ASN A 1 -6.90 6.23 -6.78
C ASN A 1 -7.59 4.92 -7.12
N ALA A 2 -8.04 4.16 -6.11
CA ALA A 2 -8.84 2.96 -6.30
C ALA A 2 -10.33 3.32 -6.43
N PRO A 3 -11.03 2.93 -7.52
CA PRO A 3 -12.48 3.09 -7.57
C PRO A 3 -13.14 2.13 -6.58
N ILE A 4 -14.11 2.64 -5.83
CA ILE A 4 -14.88 1.87 -4.85
C ILE A 4 -16.33 1.93 -5.27
N GLU A 5 -16.87 0.80 -5.70
CA GLU A 5 -18.29 0.60 -6.01
C GLU A 5 -18.74 -0.66 -5.29
N SER A 6 -19.72 -0.52 -4.40
CA SER A 6 -20.24 -1.62 -3.61
C SER A 6 -21.62 -1.31 -3.07
N ASP A 7 -22.46 -2.33 -3.00
CA ASP A 7 -23.79 -2.20 -2.42
C ASP A 7 -23.72 -2.01 -0.91
N LEU A 8 -24.55 -1.10 -0.40
CA LEU A 8 -24.78 -0.96 1.04
C LEU A 8 -25.74 -2.06 1.49
N LYS A 9 -25.32 -2.84 2.49
CA LYS A 9 -26.15 -3.88 3.11
C LYS A 9 -26.75 -3.35 4.40
N ASP A 10 -28.06 -3.50 4.58
CA ASP A 10 -28.70 -3.25 5.88
C ASP A 10 -28.38 -4.41 6.84
N SER A 11 -27.88 -4.09 8.03
CA SER A 11 -27.34 -5.04 9.00
C SER A 11 -27.83 -4.69 10.41
N ILE A 12 -27.73 -5.65 11.33
CA ILE A 12 -28.07 -5.46 12.74
C ILE A 12 -26.85 -5.80 13.59
N VAL A 13 -26.47 -4.90 14.49
CA VAL A 13 -25.41 -5.13 15.48
C VAL A 13 -26.05 -5.30 16.85
N VAL A 14 -25.64 -6.35 17.55
CA VAL A 14 -26.08 -6.64 18.92
C VAL A 14 -25.05 -6.07 19.91
N ARG A 15 -25.47 -5.17 20.80
CA ARG A 15 -24.64 -4.69 21.92
C ARG A 15 -25.45 -4.78 23.21
N ASP A 16 -24.91 -5.46 24.21
CA ASP A 16 -25.50 -5.54 25.56
C ASP A 16 -27.01 -5.91 25.55
N THR A 17 -27.42 -6.82 24.66
CA THR A 17 -28.81 -7.30 24.45
C THR A 17 -29.71 -6.39 23.60
N ALA A 18 -29.26 -5.19 23.20
CA ALA A 18 -29.98 -4.29 22.31
C ALA A 18 -29.58 -4.48 20.83
N LEU A 19 -30.56 -4.35 19.93
CA LEU A 19 -30.38 -4.44 18.48
C LEU A 19 -30.32 -3.04 17.87
N PHE A 20 -29.28 -2.77 17.10
CA PHE A 20 -29.09 -1.51 16.40
C PHE A 20 -29.10 -1.77 14.89
N ALA A 21 -29.99 -1.08 14.17
CA ALA A 21 -29.98 -1.10 12.71
C ALA A 21 -28.81 -0.24 12.20
N VAL A 22 -27.92 -0.85 11.43
CA VAL A 22 -26.74 -0.21 10.84
C VAL A 22 -26.68 -0.53 9.35
N LYS A 23 -25.88 0.24 8.61
CA LYS A 23 -25.53 -0.11 7.23
C LYS A 23 -24.09 -0.60 7.20
N THR A 24 -23.80 -1.59 6.38
CA THR A 24 -22.46 -2.15 6.23
C THR A 24 -22.00 -2.06 4.80
N ILE A 25 -20.72 -1.73 4.62
CA ILE A 25 -20.01 -1.74 3.36
C ILE A 25 -18.92 -2.81 3.41
N GLU A 26 -18.85 -3.62 2.37
CA GLU A 26 -17.89 -4.71 2.25
C GLU A 26 -17.34 -4.72 0.82
N VAL A 27 -16.04 -4.49 0.70
CA VAL A 27 -15.30 -4.56 -0.56
C VAL A 27 -14.18 -5.56 -0.36
N ASN A 28 -14.11 -6.55 -1.23
CA ASN A 28 -13.08 -7.57 -1.18
C ASN A 28 -12.52 -7.81 -2.57
N THR A 29 -11.51 -7.02 -2.94
CA THR A 29 -10.75 -7.18 -4.18
C THR A 29 -9.32 -7.62 -3.86
N PRO A 30 -8.56 -8.16 -4.83
CA PRO A 30 -7.16 -8.52 -4.61
C PRO A 30 -6.26 -7.35 -4.18
N TYR A 31 -6.64 -6.12 -4.52
CA TYR A 31 -5.82 -4.93 -4.30
C TYR A 31 -6.35 -4.01 -3.21
N LEU A 32 -7.58 -4.22 -2.72
CA LEU A 32 -8.26 -3.38 -1.75
C LEU A 32 -9.35 -4.16 -1.03
N GLN A 33 -9.28 -4.16 0.29
CA GLN A 33 -10.27 -4.74 1.19
C GLN A 33 -10.79 -3.64 2.11
N ILE A 34 -12.11 -3.50 2.20
CA ILE A 34 -12.77 -2.52 3.06
C ILE A 34 -13.91 -3.22 3.78
N ASN A 35 -13.93 -3.07 5.11
CA ASN A 35 -15.06 -3.48 5.93
C ASN A 35 -15.45 -2.30 6.80
N GLY A 36 -16.67 -1.81 6.64
CA GLY A 36 -17.13 -0.64 7.38
C GLY A 36 -18.56 -0.75 7.86
N ILE A 37 -18.83 -0.12 8.99
CA ILE A 37 -20.17 0.04 9.57
C ILE A 37 -20.51 1.52 9.55
N ILE A 38 -21.71 1.86 9.08
CA ILE A 38 -22.28 3.19 9.09
C ILE A 38 -23.38 3.20 10.15
N GLU A 39 -23.15 3.95 11.22
CA GLU A 39 -24.11 4.18 12.31
C GLU A 39 -24.13 5.66 12.69
N ASN A 40 -25.31 6.25 12.97
CA ASN A 40 -25.43 7.65 13.41
C ASN A 40 -24.71 8.68 12.50
N ASN A 41 -24.77 8.51 11.18
CA ASN A 41 -24.03 9.31 10.19
C ASN A 41 -22.50 9.29 10.37
N HIS A 42 -21.97 8.27 11.05
CA HIS A 42 -20.55 8.03 11.24
C HIS A 42 -20.16 6.71 10.57
N LEU A 43 -19.10 6.73 9.76
CA LEU A 43 -18.50 5.53 9.18
C LEU A 43 -17.36 5.08 10.09
N SER A 44 -17.33 3.79 10.40
CA SER A 44 -16.24 3.14 11.11
C SER A 44 -15.75 1.98 10.26
N GLU A 45 -14.64 2.21 9.57
CA GLU A 45 -14.08 1.27 8.61
C GLU A 45 -12.69 0.76 8.98
N ASN A 46 -12.37 -0.43 8.44
CA ASN A 46 -11.04 -0.97 8.35
C ASN A 46 -10.69 -1.13 6.85
N ILE A 47 -9.56 -0.55 6.45
CA ILE A 47 -9.05 -0.60 5.09
C ILE A 47 -7.75 -1.41 5.11
N HIS A 48 -7.70 -2.46 4.30
CA HIS A 48 -6.50 -3.23 4.05
C HIS A 48 -6.12 -3.16 2.57
N LEU A 49 -4.90 -2.71 2.29
CA LEU A 49 -4.38 -2.48 0.94
C LEU A 49 -3.10 -3.32 0.75
N PRO A 50 -3.21 -4.57 0.27
CA PRO A 50 -2.06 -5.42 0.07
C PRO A 50 -1.18 -4.89 -1.07
N VAL A 51 0.14 -4.89 -0.87
CA VAL A 51 1.12 -4.40 -1.85
C VAL A 51 2.33 -5.32 -1.85
N HIS A 52 2.74 -5.78 -3.02
CA HIS A 52 4.04 -6.41 -3.20
C HIS A 52 5.00 -5.45 -3.90
N LEU A 53 6.10 -5.12 -3.22
CA LEU A 53 7.16 -4.29 -3.81
C LEU A 53 8.20 -5.16 -4.50
N LEU A 54 8.35 -4.96 -5.79
CA LEU A 54 9.42 -5.55 -6.59
C LEU A 54 10.57 -4.55 -6.63
N GLN A 55 11.75 -4.96 -6.18
CA GLN A 55 12.93 -4.09 -6.14
C GLN A 55 14.09 -4.70 -6.91
N ALA A 56 14.69 -3.89 -7.77
CA ALA A 56 15.98 -4.17 -8.40
C ALA A 56 17.00 -3.13 -7.92
N VAL A 57 18.20 -3.59 -7.57
CA VAL A 57 19.29 -2.72 -7.09
C VAL A 57 20.55 -3.03 -7.89
N TRP A 58 21.25 -1.99 -8.34
CA TRP A 58 22.55 -2.13 -8.98
C TRP A 58 23.50 -1.01 -8.55
N VAL A 59 24.79 -1.29 -8.72
CA VAL A 59 25.87 -0.45 -8.24
C VAL A 59 26.49 0.28 -9.43
N GLU A 60 26.69 1.59 -9.28
CA GLU A 60 27.55 2.38 -10.15
C GLU A 60 28.95 2.45 -9.53
N PRO A 61 29.97 1.83 -10.15
CA PRO A 61 31.33 1.87 -9.63
C PRO A 61 31.98 3.24 -9.84
N LYS A 62 32.91 3.65 -8.95
CA LYS A 62 33.65 4.91 -9.12
C LYS A 62 34.57 4.91 -10.34
N HIS A 63 35.17 3.76 -10.65
CA HIS A 63 36.11 3.60 -11.76
C HIS A 63 35.80 2.34 -12.58
N LYS A 64 36.17 2.35 -13.88
CA LYS A 64 35.96 1.21 -14.78
C LYS A 64 36.93 0.04 -14.54
N PHE A 65 38.07 0.28 -13.90
CA PHE A 65 39.13 -0.70 -13.64
C PHE A 65 39.36 -0.83 -12.13
N LEU A 66 39.58 -2.06 -11.63
CA LEU A 66 39.71 -2.38 -10.20
C LEU A 66 38.55 -1.84 -9.34
N TRP A 67 37.32 -1.87 -9.85
CA TRP A 67 36.15 -1.27 -9.19
C TRP A 67 35.87 -1.81 -7.78
N TRP A 68 36.28 -3.05 -7.47
CA TRP A 68 36.19 -3.61 -6.12
C TRP A 68 37.16 -2.93 -5.13
N GLN A 69 38.23 -2.31 -5.60
CA GLN A 69 39.24 -1.64 -4.78
C GLN A 69 38.90 -0.16 -4.53
N TRP A 70 38.22 0.50 -5.48
CA TRP A 70 37.90 1.92 -5.42
C TRP A 70 36.48 2.22 -4.92
N GLY A 71 35.67 1.20 -4.65
CA GLY A 71 34.34 1.35 -4.07
C GLY A 71 33.25 1.82 -5.03
N VAL A 72 32.11 2.17 -4.43
CA VAL A 72 30.84 2.48 -5.12
C VAL A 72 30.61 3.98 -5.14
N LYS A 73 30.23 4.51 -6.31
CA LYS A 73 29.83 5.92 -6.47
C LYS A 73 28.39 6.13 -6.03
N ALA A 74 27.50 5.31 -6.55
CA ALA A 74 26.07 5.40 -6.29
C ALA A 74 25.42 4.01 -6.33
N ILE A 75 24.33 3.87 -5.59
CA ILE A 75 23.44 2.72 -5.66
C ILE A 75 22.18 3.19 -6.36
N HIS A 76 21.86 2.52 -7.47
CA HIS A 76 20.63 2.74 -8.21
C HIS A 76 19.61 1.69 -7.79
N GLN A 77 18.37 2.10 -7.64
CA GLN A 77 17.26 1.21 -7.32
C GLN A 77 16.06 1.53 -8.19
N THR A 78 15.31 0.49 -8.53
CA THR A 78 14.00 0.60 -9.16
C THR A 78 13.02 -0.19 -8.31
N ILE A 79 11.97 0.48 -7.86
CA ILE A 79 10.88 -0.11 -7.08
C ILE A 79 9.61 -0.02 -7.90
N SER A 80 8.92 -1.14 -8.06
CA SER A 80 7.58 -1.22 -8.64
C SER A 80 6.63 -1.97 -7.72
N SER A 81 5.33 -1.81 -7.96
CA SER A 81 4.25 -2.45 -7.23
C SER A 81 3.34 -3.17 -8.21
N ASP A 82 2.80 -4.30 -7.80
CA ASP A 82 1.74 -5.01 -8.52
C ASP A 82 0.34 -4.46 -8.25
N ASN A 83 0.17 -3.68 -7.17
CA ASN A 83 -1.07 -2.97 -6.87
C ASN A 83 -1.23 -1.72 -7.78
N PRO A 84 -2.22 -1.68 -8.68
CA PRO A 84 -2.39 -0.58 -9.65
C PRO A 84 -2.92 0.71 -9.03
N TYR A 85 -3.32 0.69 -7.76
CA TYR A 85 -3.94 1.81 -7.10
C TYR A 85 -3.01 2.57 -6.14
N VAL A 86 -1.75 2.12 -6.04
CA VAL A 86 -0.74 2.68 -5.14
C VAL A 86 0.25 3.53 -5.91
N GLU A 87 0.58 4.69 -5.33
CA GLU A 87 1.67 5.54 -5.78
C GLU A 87 2.88 5.28 -4.88
N ILE A 88 4.01 4.87 -5.48
CA ILE A 88 5.27 4.65 -4.76
C ILE A 88 6.16 5.87 -4.93
N LYS A 89 6.57 6.47 -3.80
CA LYS A 89 7.57 7.53 -3.79
C LYS A 89 8.85 7.00 -3.16
N TYR A 90 9.96 7.06 -3.89
CA TYR A 90 11.26 6.60 -3.43
C TYR A 90 12.38 7.34 -4.17
N SER A 91 13.60 7.22 -3.65
CA SER A 91 14.79 7.77 -4.28
C SER A 91 15.39 6.74 -5.25
N GLU A 92 15.45 7.04 -6.53
CA GLU A 92 16.05 6.14 -7.53
C GLU A 92 17.57 5.98 -7.32
N VAL A 93 18.24 7.02 -6.82
CA VAL A 93 19.69 7.04 -6.62
C VAL A 93 20.01 7.35 -5.17
N ILE A 94 20.89 6.54 -4.58
CA ILE A 94 21.52 6.77 -3.30
C ILE A 94 22.99 7.07 -3.56
N GLU A 95 23.39 8.32 -3.39
CA GLU A 95 24.78 8.75 -3.53
C GLU A 95 25.58 8.36 -2.28
N ILE A 96 26.78 7.81 -2.48
CA ILE A 96 27.69 7.47 -1.40
C ILE A 96 28.66 8.63 -1.22
N GLN A 97 28.51 9.38 -0.12
CA GLN A 97 29.46 10.41 0.28
C GLN A 97 30.68 9.74 0.93
N GLU A 98 31.89 10.19 0.56
CA GLU A 98 33.17 9.79 1.19
C GLU A 98 33.46 10.63 2.43
#